data_AF-A0A838EJW4-F1
#
_entry.id   AF-A0A838EJW4-F1
#
_cell.length_a   1.000
_cell.length_b   1.000
_cell.length_c   1.000
_cell.angle_alpha   90.00
_cell.angle_beta   90.00
_cell.angle_gamma   90.00
#
_symmetry.space_group_name_H-M   'P 1'
#
loop_
_entity.id
_entity.type
_entity.pdbx_description
1 polymer ?
#
loop_
_entity_poly.entity_id
_entity_poly.type
_entity_poly.pdbx_seq_one_letter_code
_entity_poly.pdbx_strand_id
1 'polypeptide(L)'
;MSDFSPSEHNNAGSGLPDKPFAHLPLIFLLKPLLITGHAMDHYGLGASNDYVFLVPKPEFERLWEAFPEGRLTTADDERGVRLGTYDFYGNMLGFSYYELEIEAQEERDYIILHDEFLLFLNTLTLIRDPENQQARQNALAMLEKLGVWPPG
;
A
#
# COMPACT_ATOMS: atom_id res chain seq x y z
N MET A 1 -3.91 13.21 49.65
CA MET A 1 -3.00 12.34 48.87
C MET A 1 -3.76 11.95 47.63
N SER A 2 -3.26 12.37 46.49
CA SER A 2 -3.96 12.35 45.20
C SER A 2 -3.50 11.10 44.46
N ASP A 3 -4.38 10.11 44.31
CA ASP A 3 -4.11 8.94 43.49
C ASP A 3 -4.25 9.32 42.01
N PHE A 4 -3.12 9.72 41.42
CA PHE A 4 -2.94 9.74 39.98
C PHE A 4 -2.79 8.29 39.50
N SER A 5 -3.86 7.71 38.97
CA SER A 5 -3.75 6.57 38.05
C SER A 5 -3.42 7.13 36.67
N PRO A 6 -2.28 6.79 36.04
CA PRO A 6 -2.06 7.14 34.65
C PRO A 6 -3.00 6.29 33.80
N SER A 7 -3.86 6.95 33.05
CA SER A 7 -4.63 6.37 31.96
C SER A 7 -3.66 5.70 30.99
N GLU A 8 -3.82 4.39 30.78
CA GLU A 8 -3.23 3.66 29.66
C GLU A 8 -3.72 4.30 28.36
N HIS A 9 -2.93 5.22 27.82
CA HIS A 9 -3.02 5.57 26.42
C HIS A 9 -2.63 4.32 25.63
N ASN A 10 -3.65 3.57 25.22
CA ASN A 10 -3.54 2.65 24.10
C ASN A 10 -3.12 3.45 22.88
N ASN A 11 -1.80 3.57 22.69
CA ASN A 11 -1.20 3.80 21.39
C ASN A 11 -1.57 2.58 20.53
N ALA A 12 -2.70 2.66 19.84
CA ALA A 12 -2.90 1.93 18.60
C ALA A 12 -1.88 2.49 17.60
N GLY A 13 -0.64 2.00 17.69
CA GLY A 13 0.42 2.35 16.76
C GLY A 13 0.00 1.89 15.37
N SER A 14 -0.31 2.84 14.51
CA SER A 14 -0.62 2.69 13.09
C SER A 14 0.64 2.37 12.28
N GLY A 15 1.42 1.39 12.72
CA GLY A 15 2.71 1.05 12.13
C GLY A 15 2.82 -0.45 11.91
N LEU A 16 3.49 -0.83 10.82
CA LEU A 16 3.97 -2.20 10.63
C LEU A 16 4.78 -2.65 11.86
N PRO A 17 4.80 -3.95 12.19
CA PRO A 17 5.69 -4.46 13.22
C PRO A 17 7.15 -4.14 12.88
N ASP A 18 8.02 -3.98 13.89
CA ASP A 18 9.44 -3.53 13.78
C ASP A 18 10.30 -4.20 12.70
N LYS A 19 9.86 -5.36 12.18
CA LYS A 19 10.43 -6.06 11.02
C LYS A 19 9.31 -6.76 10.23
N PRO A 20 8.63 -6.07 9.31
CA PRO A 20 7.41 -6.59 8.69
C PRO A 20 7.64 -7.87 7.87
N PHE A 21 8.84 -8.02 7.31
CA PHE A 21 9.19 -9.13 6.42
C PHE A 21 10.05 -10.21 7.07
N ALA A 22 10.36 -10.12 8.38
CA ALA A 22 11.30 -11.06 9.02
C ALA A 22 10.83 -12.53 9.04
N HIS A 23 9.53 -12.77 8.89
CA HIS A 23 8.96 -14.12 8.82
C HIS A 23 8.82 -14.64 7.38
N LEU A 24 9.07 -13.79 6.38
CA LEU A 24 9.05 -14.20 4.98
C LEU A 24 10.37 -14.92 4.68
N PRO A 25 10.35 -16.14 4.10
CA PRO A 25 11.55 -16.91 3.79
C PRO A 25 12.27 -16.39 2.52
N LEU A 26 12.23 -15.08 2.28
CA LEU A 26 12.82 -14.40 1.13
C LEU A 26 13.50 -13.10 1.56
N ILE A 27 14.56 -12.76 0.84
CA ILE A 27 15.26 -11.49 0.97
C ILE A 27 14.90 -10.66 -0.26
N PHE A 28 14.36 -9.47 -0.03
CA PHE A 28 14.18 -8.46 -1.06
C PHE A 28 15.51 -7.73 -1.28
N LEU A 29 15.93 -7.60 -2.54
CA LEU A 29 17.14 -6.86 -2.92
C LEU A 29 16.87 -5.36 -2.97
N LEU A 30 15.65 -4.99 -3.37
CA LEU A 30 15.11 -3.65 -3.28
C LEU A 30 13.97 -3.61 -2.26
N LYS A 31 13.80 -2.47 -1.59
CA LYS A 31 12.70 -2.31 -0.64
C LYS A 31 11.36 -2.42 -1.40
N PRO A 32 10.39 -3.24 -0.93
CA PRO A 32 9.06 -3.27 -1.53
C PRO A 32 8.41 -1.89 -1.50
N LEU A 33 7.66 -1.54 -2.55
CA LEU A 33 6.97 -0.25 -2.69
C LEU A 33 5.52 -0.36 -2.26
N LEU A 34 5.13 0.29 -1.18
CA LEU A 34 3.75 0.32 -0.67
C LEU A 34 2.91 1.28 -1.52
N ILE A 35 1.86 0.76 -2.17
CA ILE A 35 1.14 1.49 -3.24
C ILE A 35 -0.34 1.79 -2.97
N THR A 36 -0.92 1.27 -1.89
CA THR A 36 -2.30 1.58 -1.49
C THR A 36 -2.46 1.26 0.00
N GLY A 37 -3.70 1.38 0.52
CA GLY A 37 -4.03 1.08 1.89
C GLY A 37 -3.19 1.92 2.85
N HIS A 38 -2.26 1.29 3.56
CA HIS A 38 -1.34 1.99 4.46
C HIS A 38 -0.44 3.05 3.79
N ALA A 39 -0.29 3.07 2.45
CA ALA A 39 0.31 4.22 1.77
C ALA A 39 -0.52 5.51 1.97
N MET A 40 -1.85 5.39 2.00
CA MET A 40 -2.77 6.50 2.27
C MET A 40 -2.62 7.03 3.69
N ASP A 41 -2.46 6.11 4.65
CA ASP A 41 -2.30 6.41 6.08
C ASP A 41 -1.10 7.31 6.34
N HIS A 42 0.01 7.05 5.67
CA HIS A 42 1.23 7.85 5.75
C HIS A 42 0.98 9.33 5.46
N TYR A 43 0.04 9.61 4.55
CA TYR A 43 -0.34 10.97 4.17
C TYR A 43 -1.52 11.54 4.96
N GLY A 44 -1.98 10.84 6.00
CA GLY A 44 -3.12 11.25 6.83
C GLY A 44 -4.47 11.08 6.15
N LEU A 45 -4.57 10.22 5.13
CA LEU A 45 -5.75 10.13 4.25
C LEU A 45 -6.69 8.95 4.54
N GLY A 46 -6.45 8.20 5.62
CA GLY A 46 -7.42 7.29 6.23
C GLY A 46 -6.90 5.87 6.41
N ALA A 47 -7.38 5.24 7.49
CA ALA A 47 -6.98 3.89 7.94
C ALA A 47 -7.46 2.81 6.99
N SER A 48 -6.51 2.11 6.40
CA SER A 48 -6.73 0.80 5.77
C SER A 48 -5.88 -0.21 6.51
N ASN A 49 -6.30 -1.47 6.54
CA ASN A 49 -5.51 -2.57 7.08
C ASN A 49 -4.71 -3.31 5.99
N ASP A 50 -4.78 -2.82 4.74
CA ASP A 50 -4.24 -3.51 3.60
C ASP A 50 -2.80 -3.04 3.32
N TYR A 51 -1.90 -4.01 3.23
CA TYR A 51 -0.52 -3.80 2.82
C TYR A 51 -0.32 -4.38 1.43
N VAL A 52 -0.32 -3.50 0.44
CA VAL A 52 -0.15 -3.88 -0.96
C VAL A 52 1.16 -3.31 -1.48
N PHE A 53 2.06 -4.20 -1.85
CA PHE A 53 3.39 -3.88 -2.31
C PHE A 53 3.57 -4.19 -3.79
N LEU A 54 4.27 -3.30 -4.49
CA LEU A 54 4.97 -3.62 -5.71
C LEU A 54 6.39 -4.06 -5.40
N VAL A 55 6.86 -5.05 -6.14
CA VAL A 55 8.26 -5.47 -6.13
C VAL A 55 8.76 -5.60 -7.58
N PRO A 56 10.08 -5.43 -7.81
CA PRO A 56 10.68 -5.71 -9.10
C PRO A 56 10.26 -7.07 -9.67
N LYS A 57 10.04 -7.14 -10.99
CA LYS A 57 9.61 -8.37 -11.66
C LYS A 57 10.44 -9.62 -11.30
N PRO A 58 11.79 -9.58 -11.23
CA PRO A 58 12.57 -10.75 -10.83
C PRO A 58 12.27 -11.23 -9.40
N GLU A 59 11.94 -10.32 -8.48
CA GLU A 59 11.52 -10.66 -7.13
C GLU A 59 10.11 -11.22 -7.10
N PHE A 60 9.20 -10.65 -7.89
CA PHE A 60 7.84 -11.16 -8.04
C PHE A 60 7.82 -12.60 -8.56
N GLU A 61 8.59 -12.93 -9.61
CA GLU A 61 8.60 -14.30 -10.14
C GLU A 61 9.15 -15.31 -9.09
N ARG A 62 10.13 -14.92 -8.27
CA ARG A 62 10.59 -15.76 -7.14
C ARG A 62 9.49 -15.99 -6.11
N LEU A 63 8.73 -14.95 -5.75
CA LEU A 63 7.56 -15.07 -4.86
C LEU A 63 6.52 -16.00 -5.48
N TRP A 64 6.20 -15.79 -6.75
CA TRP A 64 5.19 -16.55 -7.47
C TRP A 64 5.51 -18.04 -7.54
N GLU A 65 6.78 -18.39 -7.77
CA GLU A 65 7.26 -19.78 -7.77
C GLU A 65 7.28 -20.39 -6.37
N ALA A 66 7.71 -19.64 -5.36
CA ALA A 66 7.87 -20.14 -4.00
C ALA A 66 6.55 -20.38 -3.24
N PHE A 67 5.50 -19.63 -3.56
CA PHE A 67 4.22 -19.67 -2.83
C PHE A 67 3.01 -19.89 -3.74
N PRO A 68 2.86 -21.09 -4.33
CA PRO A 68 1.74 -21.41 -5.19
C PRO A 68 0.37 -21.26 -4.49
N GLU A 69 0.31 -21.47 -3.19
CA GLU A 69 -0.89 -21.35 -2.35
C GLU A 69 -1.33 -19.89 -2.09
N GLY A 70 -0.39 -18.94 -2.19
CA GLY A 70 -0.66 -17.52 -2.01
C GLY A 70 -1.05 -16.79 -3.30
N ARG A 71 -1.08 -17.49 -4.44
CA ARG A 71 -1.34 -16.87 -5.75
C ARG A 71 -2.75 -16.32 -5.84
N LEU A 72 -2.85 -15.08 -6.30
CA LEU A 72 -4.10 -14.39 -6.59
C LEU A 72 -4.02 -13.67 -7.93
N THR A 73 -5.18 -13.24 -8.42
CA THR A 73 -5.30 -12.48 -9.66
C THR A 73 -6.34 -11.40 -9.47
N THR A 74 -6.02 -10.17 -9.88
CA THR A 74 -6.96 -9.04 -9.81
C THR A 74 -8.05 -9.18 -10.88
N ALA A 75 -9.05 -8.30 -10.86
CA ALA A 75 -10.05 -8.21 -11.92
C ALA A 75 -9.45 -7.82 -13.28
N ASP A 76 -8.25 -7.24 -13.28
CA ASP A 76 -7.50 -6.80 -14.47
C ASP A 76 -6.47 -7.86 -14.94
N ASP A 77 -6.62 -9.11 -14.53
CA ASP A 77 -5.70 -10.23 -14.83
C ASP A 77 -4.26 -10.02 -14.32
N GLU A 78 -4.05 -9.15 -13.34
CA GLU A 78 -2.73 -8.90 -12.76
C GLU A 78 -2.41 -9.95 -11.70
N ARG A 79 -1.23 -10.55 -11.80
CA ARG A 79 -0.78 -11.62 -10.89
C ARG A 79 -0.28 -11.02 -9.58
N GLY A 80 -0.72 -11.59 -8.47
CA GLY A 80 -0.24 -11.24 -7.13
C GLY A 80 0.02 -12.46 -6.26
N VAL A 81 0.76 -12.26 -5.17
CA VAL A 81 1.03 -13.28 -4.15
C VAL A 81 0.69 -12.71 -2.78
N ARG A 82 -0.25 -13.33 -2.09
CA ARG A 82 -0.60 -13.02 -0.69
C ARG A 82 0.22 -13.86 0.27
N LEU A 83 0.94 -13.19 1.17
CA LEU A 83 1.69 -13.79 2.27
C LEU A 83 1.25 -13.16 3.59
N GLY A 84 0.40 -13.87 4.33
CA GLY A 84 -0.22 -13.34 5.53
C GLY A 84 -1.13 -12.15 5.20
N THR A 85 -0.79 -10.96 5.72
CA THR A 85 -1.52 -9.70 5.51
C THR A 85 -0.96 -8.86 4.35
N TYR A 86 0.08 -9.35 3.67
CA TYR A 86 0.75 -8.62 2.60
C TYR A 86 0.36 -9.19 1.24
N ASP A 87 0.02 -8.32 0.31
CA ASP A 87 -0.13 -8.65 -1.10
C ASP A 87 1.06 -8.08 -1.88
N PHE A 88 1.73 -8.92 -2.65
CA PHE A 88 2.85 -8.53 -3.50
C PHE A 88 2.47 -8.69 -4.96
N TYR A 89 2.75 -7.66 -5.76
CA TYR A 89 2.51 -7.65 -7.21
C TYR A 89 3.78 -7.27 -7.97
N GLY A 90 3.92 -7.78 -9.20
CA GLY A 90 5.00 -7.39 -10.10
C GLY A 90 4.68 -6.15 -10.95
N ASN A 91 3.39 -5.85 -11.07
CA ASN A 91 2.84 -4.64 -11.70
C ASN A 91 1.45 -4.36 -11.10
N MET A 92 1.00 -3.11 -11.22
CA MET A 92 -0.35 -2.69 -10.84
C MET A 92 -0.86 -1.67 -11.84
N LEU A 93 -2.07 -1.89 -12.33
CA LEU A 93 -2.70 -1.12 -13.41
C LEU A 93 -1.82 -0.93 -14.65
N GLY A 94 -0.94 -1.90 -14.94
CA GLY A 94 0.02 -1.85 -16.05
C GLY A 94 1.34 -1.12 -15.75
N PHE A 95 1.54 -0.61 -14.52
CA PHE A 95 2.77 0.06 -14.11
C PHE A 95 3.65 -0.87 -13.27
N SER A 96 4.95 -0.83 -13.53
CA SER A 96 5.96 -1.58 -12.79
C SER A 96 6.50 -0.80 -11.59
N TYR A 97 7.19 -1.53 -10.72
CA TYR A 97 7.91 -0.96 -9.57
C TYR A 97 8.78 0.25 -9.95
N TYR A 98 9.61 0.15 -11.00
CA TYR A 98 10.55 1.22 -11.37
C TYR A 98 9.88 2.48 -11.92
N GLU A 99 8.68 2.36 -12.46
CA GLU A 99 7.92 3.51 -12.96
C GLU A 99 7.24 4.28 -11.83
N LEU A 100 6.97 3.61 -10.70
CA LEU A 100 6.24 4.16 -9.57
C LEU A 100 7.13 4.48 -8.36
N GLU A 101 8.36 3.97 -8.28
CA GLU A 101 9.26 4.28 -7.15
C GLU A 101 9.81 5.72 -7.17
N ILE A 102 9.56 6.48 -8.24
CA ILE A 102 10.06 7.84 -8.42
C ILE A 102 9.54 8.74 -7.30
N GLU A 103 10.45 9.41 -6.59
CA GLU A 103 10.17 10.27 -5.43
C GLU A 103 9.45 9.54 -4.26
N ALA A 104 9.48 8.20 -4.24
CA ALA A 104 8.93 7.43 -3.13
C ALA A 104 9.64 7.77 -1.81
N GLN A 105 8.88 7.75 -0.71
CA GLN A 105 9.41 8.05 0.62
C GLN A 105 10.03 6.82 1.26
N GLU A 106 11.21 7.00 1.86
CA GLU A 106 11.98 5.93 2.49
C GLU A 106 11.45 5.60 3.88
N GLU A 107 11.09 4.33 4.08
CA GLU A 107 10.87 3.72 5.39
C GLU A 107 11.96 2.69 5.70
N ARG A 108 12.01 2.16 6.92
CA ARG A 108 13.07 1.24 7.32
C ARG A 108 13.19 0.02 6.39
N ASP A 109 12.07 -0.67 6.15
CA ASP A 109 12.04 -1.98 5.47
C ASP A 109 11.33 -1.94 4.11
N TYR A 110 10.66 -0.85 3.77
CA TYR A 110 9.91 -0.64 2.54
C TYR A 110 10.03 0.83 2.10
N ILE A 111 9.49 1.17 0.94
CA ILE A 111 9.31 2.56 0.50
C ILE A 111 7.82 2.83 0.25
N ILE A 112 7.38 4.08 0.35
CA ILE A 112 5.99 4.49 0.22
C ILE A 112 5.81 5.28 -1.07
N LEU A 113 4.84 4.88 -1.88
CA LEU A 113 4.51 5.56 -3.12
C LEU A 113 4.18 7.03 -2.88
N HIS A 114 4.76 7.91 -3.69
CA HIS A 114 4.51 9.34 -3.63
C HIS A 114 3.01 9.66 -3.82
N ASP A 115 2.51 10.70 -3.16
CA ASP A 115 1.06 10.98 -3.11
C ASP A 115 0.45 11.34 -4.48
N GLU A 116 1.22 11.99 -5.35
CA GLU A 116 0.87 12.20 -6.77
C GLU A 116 0.49 10.90 -7.48
N PHE A 117 1.30 9.84 -7.29
CA PHE A 117 1.06 8.55 -7.90
C PHE A 117 -0.06 7.78 -7.21
N LEU A 118 -0.26 7.97 -5.91
CA LEU A 118 -1.46 7.45 -5.24
C LEU A 118 -2.74 8.03 -5.86
N LEU A 119 -2.78 9.33 -6.14
CA LEU A 119 -3.95 9.96 -6.79
C LEU A 119 -4.16 9.40 -8.19
N PHE A 120 -3.07 9.27 -8.93
CA PHE A 120 -3.06 8.71 -10.26
C PHE A 120 -3.62 7.27 -10.29
N LEU A 121 -3.12 6.37 -9.43
CA LEU A 121 -3.58 4.98 -9.39
C LEU A 121 -5.05 4.87 -8.97
N ASN A 122 -5.51 5.66 -8.00
CA ASN A 122 -6.93 5.68 -7.62
C ASN A 122 -7.82 6.21 -8.76
N THR A 123 -7.34 7.22 -9.51
CA THR A 123 -8.05 7.73 -10.69
C THR A 123 -8.13 6.68 -11.80
N LEU A 124 -7.03 5.97 -12.08
CA LEU A 124 -7.02 4.86 -13.05
C LEU A 124 -7.95 3.73 -12.61
N THR A 125 -7.98 3.41 -11.32
CA THR A 125 -8.91 2.42 -10.76
C THR A 125 -10.35 2.83 -11.05
N LEU A 126 -10.72 4.10 -10.84
CA LEU A 126 -12.06 4.60 -11.14
C LEU A 126 -12.41 4.62 -12.64
N ILE A 127 -11.42 4.78 -13.51
CA ILE A 127 -11.65 4.70 -14.97
C ILE A 127 -12.00 3.25 -15.36
N ARG A 128 -11.38 2.25 -14.72
CA ARG A 128 -11.61 0.82 -14.99
C ARG A 128 -12.82 0.25 -14.25
N ASP A 129 -13.01 0.68 -13.02
CA ASP A 129 -14.08 0.29 -12.11
C ASP A 129 -14.75 1.56 -11.51
N PRO A 130 -15.69 2.18 -12.25
CA PRO A 130 -16.35 3.41 -11.81
C PRO A 130 -17.15 3.26 -10.51
N GLU A 131 -17.55 2.03 -10.15
CA GLU A 131 -18.33 1.75 -8.95
C GLU A 131 -17.45 1.52 -7.71
N ASN A 132 -16.12 1.60 -7.86
CA ASN A 132 -15.17 1.41 -6.77
C ASN A 132 -15.26 2.52 -5.71
N GLN A 133 -16.02 2.27 -4.64
CA GLN A 133 -16.25 3.25 -3.59
C GLN A 133 -14.97 3.65 -2.85
N GLN A 134 -14.05 2.70 -2.62
CA GLN A 134 -12.80 2.97 -1.92
C GLN A 134 -11.89 3.88 -2.75
N ALA A 135 -11.68 3.57 -4.03
CA ALA A 135 -10.89 4.41 -4.92
C ALA A 135 -11.48 5.82 -5.06
N ARG A 136 -12.82 5.93 -5.06
CA ARG A 136 -13.54 7.22 -5.07
C ARG A 136 -13.24 8.03 -3.82
N GLN A 137 -13.33 7.42 -2.64
CA GLN A 137 -13.05 8.09 -1.38
C GLN A 137 -11.59 8.51 -1.28
N ASN A 138 -10.65 7.63 -1.65
CA ASN A 138 -9.22 7.92 -1.67
C ASN A 138 -8.89 9.10 -2.60
N ALA A 139 -9.44 9.11 -3.81
CA ALA A 139 -9.22 10.19 -4.77
C ALA A 139 -9.79 11.53 -4.27
N LEU A 140 -10.99 11.53 -3.68
CA LEU A 140 -11.58 12.74 -3.09
C LEU A 140 -10.74 13.27 -1.92
N ALA A 141 -10.31 12.40 -1.00
CA ALA A 141 -9.47 12.79 0.13
C ALA A 141 -8.14 13.42 -0.32
N MET A 142 -7.52 12.88 -1.38
CA MET A 142 -6.32 13.48 -1.96
C MET A 142 -6.59 14.82 -2.64
N LEU A 143 -7.69 14.94 -3.38
CA LEU A 143 -8.08 16.21 -3.99
C LEU A 143 -8.33 17.29 -2.93
N GLU A 144 -9.00 16.94 -1.82
CA GLU A 144 -9.20 17.83 -0.68
C GLU A 144 -7.86 18.26 -0.04
N LYS A 145 -6.91 17.32 0.14
CA LYS A 145 -5.54 17.63 0.61
C LYS A 145 -4.83 18.62 -0.31
N LEU A 146 -5.08 18.55 -1.61
CA LEU A 146 -4.55 19.48 -2.62
C LEU A 146 -5.34 20.80 -2.70
N GLY A 147 -6.35 21.01 -1.86
CA GLY A 147 -7.17 22.22 -1.83
C GLY A 147 -8.27 22.28 -2.90
N VAL A 148 -8.56 21.15 -3.55
CA VAL A 148 -9.65 21.03 -4.52
C VAL A 148 -10.92 20.62 -3.79
N TRP A 149 -11.93 21.50 -3.81
CA TRP A 149 -13.23 21.22 -3.19
C TRP A 149 -14.21 20.72 -4.25
N PRO A 150 -14.88 19.56 -4.04
CA PRO A 150 -15.92 19.13 -4.95
C PRO A 150 -17.09 20.14 -4.94
N PRO A 151 -17.75 20.39 -6.08
CA PRO A 151 -18.94 21.22 -6.11
C PRO A 151 -20.02 20.58 -5.23
N GLY A 152 -20.54 21.37 -4.28
CA GLY A 152 -21.65 20.98 -3.40
C GLY A 152 -23.00 20.93 -4.09
#